data_AF-A0A413F8H0-F1
#
_entry.id   AF-A0A413F8H0-F1
#
_cell.length_a   1.000
_cell.length_b   1.000
_cell.length_c   1.000
_cell.angle_alpha   90.00
_cell.angle_beta   90.00
_cell.angle_gamma   90.00
#
_symmetry.space_group_name_H-M   'P 1'
#
loop_
_entity.id
_entity.type
_entity.pdbx_description
1 polymer ?
#
loop_
_entity_poly.entity_id
_entity_poly.type
_entity_poly.pdbx_seq_one_letter_code
_entity_poly.pdbx_strand_id
1 'polypeptide(L)'
;MAKSAYTTQEKKTLRKMFWNSGLVFSGFNMVKMEGNAFALTMEPALEELYEDQTERAEALQRHNGFFNTHAVFFALIAGITYALEKQKKTSGGVDDDVIENIKVALMGPTAGIGDAFFFNCLRVIAAGIAIGLCAQANFLGVILFVLIYGFSQFAARYYLLRMGYRYGTSFIDSVFESGLMEALTKAAGVMGITMVGAMVASSVNVKLAWTINVGQTSVVVLDIFNSIMPGILSILLVFGMVRLIKKGYKPITLVFGILVISIVLAFFGIF
;
A
#
# COMPACT_ATOMS: atom_id res chain seq x y z
N MET A 1 -28.94 14.47 -0.04
CA MET A 1 -28.88 12.99 -0.17
C MET A 1 -28.60 12.62 -1.61
N ALA A 2 -27.34 12.45 -2.01
CA ALA A 2 -27.01 12.05 -3.37
C ALA A 2 -27.20 10.52 -3.53
N LYS A 3 -28.28 10.13 -4.22
CA LYS A 3 -28.37 8.82 -4.86
C LYS A 3 -27.50 8.89 -6.12
N SER A 4 -26.20 8.66 -5.99
CA SER A 4 -25.36 8.40 -7.15
C SER A 4 -25.72 7.00 -7.65
N ALA A 5 -26.60 6.94 -8.65
CA ALA A 5 -26.95 5.70 -9.32
C ALA A 5 -25.77 5.29 -10.20
N TYR A 6 -25.06 4.23 -9.81
CA TYR A 6 -23.95 3.72 -10.61
C TYR A 6 -24.41 3.48 -12.06
N THR A 7 -23.62 3.93 -13.03
CA THR A 7 -23.86 3.59 -14.44
C THR A 7 -23.73 2.08 -14.64
N THR A 8 -24.32 1.55 -15.71
CA THR A 8 -24.22 0.12 -16.03
C THR A 8 -22.76 -0.31 -16.22
N GLN A 9 -21.93 0.58 -16.78
CA GLN A 9 -20.51 0.34 -16.97
C GLN A 9 -19.75 0.32 -15.63
N GLU A 10 -19.97 1.30 -14.76
CA GLU A 10 -19.35 1.35 -13.43
C GLU A 10 -19.65 0.10 -12.60
N LYS A 11 -20.89 -0.41 -12.67
CA LYS A 11 -21.26 -1.66 -11.98
C LYS A 11 -20.46 -2.85 -12.50
N LYS A 12 -20.23 -2.91 -13.81
CA LYS A 12 -19.44 -3.98 -14.46
C LYS A 12 -17.98 -3.88 -14.05
N THR A 13 -17.43 -2.67 -14.05
CA THR A 13 -16.05 -2.37 -13.65
C THR A 13 -15.82 -2.69 -12.18
N LEU A 14 -16.64 -2.17 -11.27
CA LEU A 14 -16.55 -2.48 -9.84
C LEU A 14 -16.66 -3.98 -9.54
N ARG A 15 -17.43 -4.74 -10.34
CA ARG A 15 -17.49 -6.21 -10.21
C ARG A 15 -16.18 -6.87 -10.62
N LYS A 16 -15.55 -6.44 -11.72
CA LYS A 16 -14.22 -6.94 -12.12
C LYS A 16 -13.16 -6.57 -11.07
N MET A 17 -13.13 -5.30 -10.63
CA MET A 17 -12.24 -4.82 -9.57
C MET A 17 -12.42 -5.63 -8.28
N PHE A 18 -13.66 -5.97 -7.90
CA PHE A 18 -13.90 -6.80 -6.73
C PHE A 18 -13.21 -8.17 -6.81
N TRP A 19 -13.31 -8.85 -7.95
CA TRP A 19 -12.62 -10.13 -8.15
C TRP A 19 -11.11 -9.98 -8.18
N ASN A 20 -10.59 -8.97 -8.91
CA ASN A 20 -9.15 -8.70 -8.98
C ASN A 20 -8.57 -8.34 -7.61
N SER A 21 -9.30 -7.60 -6.78
CA SER A 21 -8.88 -7.27 -5.41
C SER A 21 -8.75 -8.50 -4.50
N GLY A 22 -9.26 -9.67 -4.93
CA GLY A 22 -9.10 -10.93 -4.19
C GLY A 22 -7.78 -11.61 -4.43
N LEU A 23 -7.09 -11.19 -5.49
CA LEU A 23 -5.78 -11.66 -5.88
C LEU A 23 -4.68 -10.73 -5.33
N VAL A 24 -4.95 -10.08 -4.19
CA VAL A 24 -4.04 -9.09 -3.57
C VAL A 24 -2.63 -9.64 -3.34
N PHE A 25 -2.51 -10.94 -3.05
CA PHE A 25 -1.22 -11.60 -2.84
C PHE A 25 -0.64 -12.29 -4.09
N SER A 26 -1.36 -12.33 -5.22
CA SER A 26 -0.94 -13.09 -6.43
C SER A 26 0.26 -12.49 -7.17
N GLY A 27 0.75 -11.32 -6.76
CA GLY A 27 1.97 -10.69 -7.27
C GLY A 27 2.84 -10.09 -6.17
N PHE A 28 2.66 -10.57 -4.93
CA PHE A 28 3.34 -10.04 -3.75
C PHE A 28 4.86 -10.20 -3.86
N ASN A 29 5.59 -9.13 -3.61
CA ASN A 29 7.05 -9.17 -3.56
C ASN A 29 7.56 -8.17 -2.53
N MET A 30 8.75 -8.39 -1.98
CA MET A 30 9.28 -7.54 -0.90
C MET A 30 9.63 -6.12 -1.35
N VAL A 31 9.68 -5.86 -2.66
CA VAL A 31 10.05 -4.53 -3.21
C VAL A 31 8.82 -3.61 -3.30
N LYS A 32 7.66 -4.16 -3.69
CA LYS A 32 6.43 -3.39 -3.94
C LYS A 32 5.25 -3.81 -3.07
N MET A 33 5.42 -4.87 -2.26
CA MET A 33 4.37 -5.54 -1.50
C MET A 33 3.19 -5.89 -2.42
N GLU A 34 2.04 -5.25 -2.25
CA GLU A 34 0.79 -5.50 -2.97
C GLU A 34 0.64 -4.66 -4.25
N GLY A 35 1.63 -3.83 -4.59
CA GLY A 35 1.57 -2.87 -5.71
C GLY A 35 1.17 -3.48 -7.06
N ASN A 36 1.69 -4.66 -7.40
CA ASN A 36 1.32 -5.37 -8.64
C ASN A 36 -0.16 -5.73 -8.67
N ALA A 37 -0.71 -6.21 -7.54
CA ALA A 37 -2.11 -6.56 -7.44
C ALA A 37 -3.01 -5.31 -7.38
N PHE A 38 -2.51 -4.20 -6.85
CA PHE A 38 -3.18 -2.90 -6.93
C PHE A 38 -3.35 -2.44 -8.38
N ALA A 39 -2.28 -2.50 -9.18
CA ALA A 39 -2.35 -2.19 -10.61
C ALA A 39 -3.34 -3.11 -11.35
N LEU A 40 -3.31 -4.42 -11.09
CA LEU A 40 -4.27 -5.39 -11.66
C LEU A 40 -5.71 -5.10 -11.23
N THR A 41 -5.92 -4.65 -9.99
CA THR A 41 -7.25 -4.29 -9.50
C THR A 41 -7.77 -3.02 -10.17
N MET A 42 -6.88 -2.08 -10.49
CA MET A 42 -7.22 -0.81 -11.15
C MET A 42 -7.37 -0.93 -12.67
N GLU A 43 -6.80 -1.96 -13.30
CA GLU A 43 -6.83 -2.16 -14.76
C GLU A 43 -8.23 -1.99 -15.38
N PRO A 44 -9.32 -2.63 -14.88
CA PRO A 44 -10.65 -2.45 -15.47
C PRO A 44 -11.18 -1.01 -15.40
N ALA A 45 -10.80 -0.26 -14.34
CA ALA A 45 -11.18 1.14 -14.19
C ALA A 45 -10.39 2.05 -15.12
N LEU A 46 -9.09 1.77 -15.29
CA LEU A 46 -8.26 2.53 -16.21
C LEU A 46 -8.63 2.25 -17.68
N GLU A 47 -8.99 1.01 -18.03
CA GLU A 47 -9.53 0.67 -19.35
C GLU A 47 -10.84 1.41 -19.66
N GLU A 48 -11.65 1.70 -18.66
CA GLU A 48 -12.89 2.47 -18.82
C GLU A 48 -12.63 3.96 -19.00
N LEU A 49 -11.65 4.53 -18.28
CA LEU A 49 -11.42 5.97 -18.21
C LEU A 49 -10.44 6.50 -19.27
N TYR A 50 -9.53 5.65 -19.76
CA TYR A 50 -8.45 6.04 -20.67
C TYR A 50 -8.56 5.29 -21.99
N GLU A 51 -8.96 6.00 -23.04
CA GLU A 51 -9.02 5.47 -24.41
C GLU A 51 -7.63 5.35 -25.05
N ASP A 52 -6.73 6.30 -24.76
CA ASP A 52 -5.36 6.28 -25.26
C ASP A 52 -4.50 5.25 -24.52
N GLN A 53 -3.77 4.44 -25.28
CA GLN A 53 -2.95 3.35 -24.72
C GLN A 53 -1.75 3.87 -23.93
N THR A 54 -1.18 5.02 -24.33
CA THR A 54 -0.01 5.60 -23.69
C THR A 54 -0.39 6.17 -22.33
N GLU A 55 -1.47 6.97 -22.29
CA GLU A 55 -1.99 7.54 -21.05
C GLU A 55 -2.43 6.45 -20.06
N ARG A 56 -3.02 5.37 -20.56
CA ARG A 56 -3.38 4.19 -19.75
C ARG A 56 -2.16 3.48 -19.18
N ALA A 57 -1.09 3.33 -19.96
CA ALA A 57 0.15 2.70 -19.52
C ALA A 57 0.82 3.53 -18.40
N GLU A 58 0.83 4.85 -18.53
CA GLU A 58 1.34 5.76 -17.50
C GLU A 58 0.52 5.66 -16.21
N ALA A 59 -0.81 5.63 -16.30
CA ALA A 59 -1.70 5.44 -15.16
C ALA A 59 -1.50 4.08 -14.45
N LEU A 60 -1.34 3.00 -15.22
CA LEU A 60 -1.01 1.67 -14.69
C LEU A 60 0.34 1.67 -13.99
N GLN A 61 1.34 2.34 -14.56
CA GLN A 61 2.67 2.45 -13.97
C GLN A 61 2.63 3.19 -12.63
N ARG A 62 1.88 4.30 -12.53
CA ARG A 62 1.64 5.03 -11.28
C ARG A 62 1.03 4.13 -10.21
N HIS A 63 0.06 3.30 -10.58
CA HIS A 63 -0.58 2.38 -9.64
C HIS A 63 0.24 1.14 -9.29
N ASN A 64 1.34 0.87 -10.00
CA ASN A 64 2.31 -0.20 -9.72
C ASN A 64 3.47 0.26 -8.82
N GLY A 65 3.24 1.29 -8.01
CA GLY A 65 4.14 1.73 -6.93
C GLY A 65 4.13 0.78 -5.73
N PHE A 66 4.89 1.11 -4.70
CA PHE A 66 4.79 0.41 -3.42
C PHE A 66 3.38 0.61 -2.86
N PHE A 67 2.71 -0.48 -2.48
CA PHE A 67 1.42 -0.41 -1.81
C PHE A 67 1.31 -1.56 -0.81
N ASN A 68 0.95 -1.26 0.43
CA ASN A 68 0.79 -2.28 1.45
C ASN A 68 -0.33 -1.91 2.42
N THR A 69 -1.37 -2.73 2.49
CA THR A 69 -2.41 -2.58 3.50
C THR A 69 -3.11 -3.91 3.78
N HIS A 70 -4.10 -3.93 4.66
CA HIS A 70 -4.88 -5.14 4.88
C HIS A 70 -5.80 -5.44 3.68
N ALA A 71 -5.84 -6.70 3.22
CA ALA A 71 -6.59 -7.17 2.05
C ALA A 71 -8.06 -6.71 1.96
N VAL A 72 -8.72 -6.51 3.11
CA VAL A 72 -10.10 -6.00 3.14
C VAL A 72 -10.19 -4.52 2.80
N PHE A 73 -9.30 -3.71 3.37
CA PHE A 73 -9.27 -2.27 3.13
C PHE A 73 -8.53 -1.88 1.87
N PHE A 74 -7.71 -2.77 1.31
CA PHE A 74 -7.18 -2.65 -0.05
C PHE A 74 -8.31 -2.33 -1.04
N ALA A 75 -9.44 -3.03 -0.93
CA ALA A 75 -10.60 -2.82 -1.79
C ALA A 75 -11.23 -1.43 -1.60
N LEU A 76 -11.24 -0.89 -0.37
CA LEU A 76 -11.69 0.48 -0.09
C LEU A 76 -10.84 1.50 -0.84
N ILE A 77 -9.51 1.39 -0.72
CA ILE A 77 -8.57 2.33 -1.34
C ILE A 77 -8.64 2.24 -2.87
N ALA A 78 -8.77 1.03 -3.43
CA ALA A 78 -8.99 0.85 -4.87
C ALA A 78 -10.26 1.56 -5.36
N GLY A 79 -11.36 1.49 -4.58
CA GLY A 79 -12.61 2.20 -4.88
C GLY A 79 -12.45 3.72 -4.86
N ILE A 80 -11.78 4.25 -3.85
CA ILE A 80 -11.46 5.70 -3.75
C ILE A 80 -10.58 6.13 -4.92
N THR A 81 -9.58 5.32 -5.26
CA THR A 81 -8.66 5.61 -6.36
C THR A 81 -9.40 5.67 -7.69
N TYR A 82 -10.35 4.75 -7.94
CA TYR A 82 -11.19 4.83 -9.13
C TYR A 82 -12.02 6.12 -9.19
N ALA A 83 -12.57 6.56 -8.05
CA ALA A 83 -13.28 7.84 -8.00
C ALA A 83 -12.37 9.04 -8.32
N LEU A 84 -11.14 9.04 -7.81
CA LEU A 84 -10.15 10.08 -8.06
C LEU A 84 -9.69 10.11 -9.53
N GLU A 85 -9.40 8.95 -10.11
CA GLU A 85 -9.05 8.81 -11.54
C GLU A 85 -10.19 9.29 -12.43
N LYS A 86 -11.43 8.98 -12.06
CA LYS A 86 -12.60 9.49 -12.79
C LYS A 86 -12.67 11.01 -12.73
N GLN A 87 -12.51 11.60 -11.54
CA GLN A 87 -12.57 13.06 -11.39
C GLN A 87 -11.45 13.77 -12.15
N LYS A 88 -10.26 13.18 -12.18
CA LYS A 88 -9.14 13.66 -12.99
C LYS A 88 -9.57 13.78 -14.46
N LYS A 89 -10.25 12.77 -15.01
CA LYS A 89 -10.68 12.78 -16.41
C LYS A 89 -11.91 13.64 -16.70
N THR A 90 -12.85 13.77 -15.76
CA THR A 90 -14.07 14.57 -15.97
C THR A 90 -13.89 16.05 -15.68
N SER A 91 -13.17 16.39 -14.61
CA SER A 91 -13.12 17.76 -14.08
C SER A 91 -11.72 18.37 -14.12
N GLY A 92 -10.66 17.58 -14.40
CA GLY A 92 -9.27 18.04 -14.45
C GLY A 92 -8.69 18.55 -13.14
N GLY A 93 -9.44 18.47 -12.04
CA GLY A 93 -9.09 19.08 -10.75
C GLY A 93 -8.24 18.22 -9.82
N VAL A 94 -7.85 17.02 -10.24
CA VAL A 94 -7.08 16.06 -9.42
C VAL A 94 -5.82 15.66 -10.17
N ASP A 95 -4.68 16.08 -9.65
CA ASP A 95 -3.37 15.71 -10.20
C ASP A 95 -2.92 14.32 -9.74
N ASP A 96 -2.00 13.73 -10.51
CA ASP A 96 -1.42 12.41 -10.23
C ASP A 96 -0.83 12.29 -8.82
N ASP A 97 -0.16 13.35 -8.37
CA ASP A 97 0.45 13.40 -7.04
C ASP A 97 -0.61 13.33 -5.94
N VAL A 98 -1.78 13.92 -6.15
CA VAL A 98 -2.88 13.88 -5.17
C VAL A 98 -3.39 12.44 -5.03
N ILE A 99 -3.56 11.74 -6.15
CA ILE A 99 -4.03 10.35 -6.17
C ILE A 99 -3.05 9.45 -5.40
N GLU A 100 -1.75 9.58 -5.69
CA GLU A 100 -0.74 8.76 -5.03
C GLU A 100 -0.59 9.11 -3.55
N ASN A 101 -0.61 10.40 -3.19
CA ASN A 101 -0.52 10.84 -1.80
C ASN A 101 -1.71 10.36 -0.96
N ILE A 102 -2.93 10.38 -1.50
CA ILE A 102 -4.11 9.84 -0.82
C ILE A 102 -3.96 8.34 -0.60
N LYS A 103 -3.50 7.59 -1.61
CA LYS A 103 -3.24 6.15 -1.44
C LYS A 103 -2.23 5.90 -0.33
N VAL A 104 -1.07 6.54 -0.39
CA VAL A 104 0.01 6.39 0.59
C VAL A 104 -0.44 6.79 2.00
N ALA A 105 -1.19 7.89 2.13
CA ALA A 105 -1.74 8.35 3.40
C ALA A 105 -2.70 7.33 4.03
N LEU A 106 -3.48 6.62 3.21
CA LEU A 106 -4.46 5.64 3.67
C LEU A 106 -3.83 4.29 4.02
N MET A 107 -2.72 3.89 3.39
CA MET A 107 -2.07 2.58 3.61
C MET A 107 -1.90 2.24 5.09
N GLY A 108 -1.33 3.16 5.88
CA GLY A 108 -1.01 2.96 7.29
C GLY A 108 -2.24 2.78 8.20
N PRO A 109 -3.17 3.75 8.27
CA PRO A 109 -4.36 3.65 9.10
C PRO A 109 -5.22 2.44 8.75
N THR A 110 -5.40 2.15 7.45
CA THR A 110 -6.22 1.01 7.04
C THR A 110 -5.54 -0.33 7.28
N ALA A 111 -4.20 -0.38 7.25
CA ALA A 111 -3.45 -1.57 7.65
C ALA A 111 -3.64 -1.83 9.14
N GLY A 112 -3.43 -0.82 9.98
CA GLY A 112 -3.57 -0.95 11.44
C GLY A 112 -4.97 -1.39 11.87
N ILE A 113 -6.02 -0.76 11.31
CA ILE A 113 -7.42 -1.15 11.60
C ILE A 113 -7.71 -2.55 11.07
N GLY A 114 -7.29 -2.86 9.85
CA GLY A 114 -7.53 -4.15 9.22
C GLY A 114 -6.89 -5.30 9.99
N ASP A 115 -5.63 -5.17 10.33
CA ASP A 115 -4.87 -6.21 11.05
C ASP A 115 -5.42 -6.40 12.47
N ALA A 116 -5.69 -5.32 13.20
CA ALA A 116 -6.26 -5.41 14.54
C ALA A 116 -7.65 -6.07 14.54
N PHE A 117 -8.51 -5.72 13.59
CA PHE A 117 -9.87 -6.23 13.55
C PHE A 117 -9.95 -7.63 12.94
N PHE A 118 -9.46 -7.83 11.71
CA PHE A 118 -9.62 -9.11 11.02
C PHE A 118 -8.64 -10.16 11.50
N PHE A 119 -7.34 -9.84 11.63
CA PHE A 119 -6.32 -10.84 11.97
C PHE A 119 -6.24 -11.14 13.47
N ASN A 120 -6.38 -10.12 14.32
CA ASN A 120 -6.19 -10.29 15.76
C ASN A 120 -7.50 -10.53 16.52
N CYS A 121 -8.61 -9.90 16.11
CA CYS A 121 -9.90 -10.08 16.77
C CYS A 121 -10.74 -11.18 16.11
N LEU A 122 -11.23 -10.94 14.89
CA LEU A 122 -12.22 -11.80 14.25
C LEU A 122 -11.69 -13.20 13.95
N ARG A 123 -10.46 -13.32 13.44
CA ARG A 123 -9.83 -14.62 13.18
C ARG A 123 -9.65 -15.44 14.46
N VAL A 124 -9.22 -14.81 15.55
CA VAL A 124 -8.97 -15.50 16.83
C VAL A 124 -10.27 -15.97 17.46
N ILE A 125 -11.32 -15.14 17.45
CA ILE A 125 -12.65 -15.53 17.93
C ILE A 125 -13.21 -16.67 17.07
N ALA A 126 -13.17 -16.54 15.75
CA ALA A 126 -13.65 -17.57 14.83
C ALA A 126 -12.89 -18.89 15.01
N ALA A 127 -11.55 -18.82 15.14
CA ALA A 127 -10.70 -19.99 15.38
C ALA A 127 -10.99 -20.63 16.74
N GLY A 128 -11.17 -19.84 17.81
CA GLY A 128 -11.50 -20.36 19.13
C GLY A 128 -12.80 -21.16 19.14
N ILE A 129 -13.86 -20.64 18.51
CA ILE A 129 -15.14 -21.34 18.36
C ILE A 129 -14.97 -22.61 17.52
N ALA A 130 -14.28 -22.51 16.38
CA ALA A 130 -14.07 -23.63 15.47
C ALA A 130 -13.25 -24.77 16.11
N ILE A 131 -12.15 -24.44 16.79
CA ILE A 131 -11.30 -25.41 17.50
C ILE A 131 -12.10 -26.13 18.58
N GLY A 132 -12.92 -25.40 19.36
CA GLY A 132 -13.77 -26.00 20.39
C GLY A 132 -14.74 -27.04 19.85
N LEU A 133 -15.34 -26.79 18.68
CA LEU A 133 -16.24 -27.74 18.01
C LEU A 133 -15.48 -28.90 17.37
N CYS A 134 -14.36 -28.63 16.71
CA CYS A 134 -13.53 -29.66 16.08
C CYS A 134 -12.92 -30.62 17.12
N ALA A 135 -12.61 -30.14 18.33
CA ALA A 135 -12.14 -30.97 19.44
C ALA A 135 -13.14 -32.06 19.85
N GLN A 136 -14.43 -31.85 19.56
CA GLN A 136 -15.51 -32.83 19.77
C GLN A 136 -15.79 -33.68 18.52
N ALA A 137 -14.83 -33.74 17.58
CA ALA A 137 -14.97 -34.40 16.27
C ALA A 137 -16.14 -33.86 15.40
N ASN A 138 -16.58 -32.62 15.64
CA ASN A 138 -17.66 -32.00 14.87
C ASN A 138 -17.12 -31.19 13.69
N PHE A 139 -17.38 -31.67 12.46
CA PHE A 139 -16.96 -31.02 11.21
C PHE A 139 -17.55 -29.62 11.00
N LEU A 140 -18.66 -29.27 11.68
CA LEU A 140 -19.27 -27.94 11.60
C LEU A 140 -18.32 -26.82 12.05
N GLY A 141 -17.32 -27.12 12.90
CA GLY A 141 -16.30 -26.15 13.29
C GLY A 141 -15.55 -25.56 12.09
N VAL A 142 -15.23 -26.39 11.09
CA VAL A 142 -14.55 -25.95 9.86
C VAL A 142 -15.44 -25.02 9.03
N ILE A 143 -16.71 -25.38 8.86
CA ILE A 143 -17.69 -24.57 8.10
C ILE A 143 -17.92 -23.22 8.79
N LEU A 144 -18.07 -23.22 10.12
CA LEU A 144 -18.25 -22.00 10.90
C LEU A 144 -17.05 -21.07 10.81
N PHE A 145 -15.82 -21.61 10.80
CA PHE A 145 -14.63 -20.78 10.59
C PHE A 145 -14.67 -20.09 9.23
N VAL A 146 -14.97 -20.82 8.15
CA VAL A 146 -15.06 -20.27 6.80
C VAL A 146 -16.17 -19.22 6.69
N LEU A 147 -17.31 -19.43 7.34
CA LEU A 147 -18.40 -18.45 7.34
C LEU A 147 -18.07 -17.20 8.17
N ILE A 148 -17.59 -17.37 9.40
CA ILE A 148 -17.33 -16.22 10.28
C ILE A 148 -16.13 -15.41 9.76
N TYR A 149 -15.05 -16.06 9.35
CA TYR A 149 -13.83 -15.38 8.95
C TYR A 149 -13.71 -15.15 7.45
N GLY A 150 -14.03 -16.15 6.62
CA GLY A 150 -13.91 -16.05 5.17
C GLY A 150 -15.01 -15.20 4.54
N PHE A 151 -16.28 -15.50 4.87
CA PHE A 151 -17.41 -14.77 4.28
C PHE A 151 -17.48 -13.32 4.78
N SER A 152 -17.14 -13.04 6.05
CA SER A 152 -17.09 -11.65 6.55
C SER A 152 -16.09 -10.78 5.78
N GLN A 153 -14.90 -11.30 5.47
CA GLN A 153 -13.92 -10.58 4.65
C GLN A 153 -14.40 -10.39 3.21
N PHE A 154 -14.99 -11.43 2.62
CA PHE A 154 -15.56 -11.35 1.28
C PHE A 154 -16.65 -10.28 1.18
N ALA A 155 -17.60 -10.30 2.13
CA ALA A 155 -18.66 -9.32 2.22
C ALA A 155 -18.11 -7.91 2.48
N ALA A 156 -17.21 -7.76 3.45
CA ALA A 156 -16.59 -6.49 3.79
C ALA A 156 -15.89 -5.86 2.58
N ARG A 157 -15.10 -6.63 1.82
CA ARG A 157 -14.46 -6.16 0.59
C ARG A 157 -15.45 -5.65 -0.45
N TYR A 158 -16.55 -6.38 -0.64
CA TYR A 158 -17.57 -6.00 -1.61
C TYR A 158 -18.22 -4.66 -1.25
N TYR A 159 -18.60 -4.48 0.02
CA TYR A 159 -19.19 -3.24 0.50
C TYR A 159 -18.17 -2.10 0.50
N LEU A 160 -16.95 -2.33 1.01
CA LEU A 160 -15.91 -1.32 1.12
C LEU A 160 -15.45 -0.81 -0.24
N LEU A 161 -15.33 -1.66 -1.27
CA LEU A 161 -15.00 -1.21 -2.62
C LEU A 161 -16.03 -0.20 -3.15
N ARG A 162 -17.32 -0.55 -3.02
CA ARG A 162 -18.43 0.29 -3.50
C ARG A 162 -18.60 1.55 -2.67
N MET A 163 -18.44 1.44 -1.36
CA MET A 163 -18.42 2.58 -0.45
C MET A 163 -17.25 3.51 -0.78
N GLY A 164 -16.06 2.96 -1.02
CA GLY A 164 -14.88 3.73 -1.43
C GLY A 164 -15.13 4.53 -2.69
N TYR A 165 -15.69 3.91 -3.73
CA TYR A 165 -16.05 4.61 -4.96
C TYR A 165 -17.13 5.68 -4.72
N ARG A 166 -18.25 5.32 -4.09
CA ARG A 166 -19.39 6.24 -3.89
C ARG A 166 -19.05 7.43 -2.98
N TYR A 167 -18.37 7.17 -1.87
CA TYR A 167 -17.97 8.23 -0.94
C TYR A 167 -16.79 9.01 -1.51
N GLY A 168 -15.88 8.36 -2.24
CA GLY A 168 -14.82 9.03 -2.98
C GLY A 168 -15.37 10.07 -3.95
N THR A 169 -16.32 9.69 -4.82
CA THR A 169 -16.92 10.64 -5.77
C THR A 169 -17.63 11.77 -5.03
N SER A 170 -18.51 11.44 -4.07
CA SER A 170 -19.31 12.45 -3.36
C SER A 170 -18.45 13.42 -2.54
N PHE A 171 -17.38 12.94 -1.91
CA PHE A 171 -16.46 13.75 -1.13
C PHE A 171 -15.69 14.71 -2.04
N ILE A 172 -15.15 14.19 -3.15
CA ILE A 172 -14.39 15.00 -4.09
C ILE A 172 -15.26 16.06 -4.76
N ASP A 173 -16.49 15.72 -5.16
CA ASP A 173 -17.45 16.69 -5.69
C ASP A 173 -17.72 17.81 -4.67
N SER A 174 -17.92 17.47 -3.39
CA SER A 174 -18.15 18.45 -2.33
C SER A 174 -16.93 19.37 -2.09
N VAL A 175 -15.71 18.81 -2.14
CA VAL A 175 -14.46 19.58 -1.99
C VAL A 175 -14.24 20.50 -3.20
N PHE A 176 -14.59 20.03 -4.39
CA PHE A 176 -14.49 20.81 -5.62
C PHE A 176 -15.48 21.97 -5.62
N GLU A 177 -16.75 21.72 -5.27
CA GLU A 177 -17.80 22.74 -5.17
C GLU A 177 -17.50 23.80 -4.08
N SER A 178 -16.81 23.41 -3.00
CA SER A 178 -16.41 24.32 -1.92
C SER A 178 -15.13 25.11 -2.21
N GLY A 179 -14.45 24.85 -3.34
CA GLY A 179 -13.18 25.52 -3.68
C GLY A 179 -12.01 25.11 -2.78
N LEU A 180 -12.15 24.05 -1.99
CA LEU A 180 -11.13 23.58 -1.04
C LEU A 180 -10.14 22.57 -1.65
N MET A 181 -10.12 22.43 -2.97
CA MET A 181 -9.27 21.46 -3.66
C MET A 181 -7.77 21.68 -3.39
N GLU A 182 -7.34 22.94 -3.29
CA GLU A 182 -5.96 23.28 -2.95
C GLU A 182 -5.60 22.83 -1.52
N ALA A 183 -6.51 23.05 -0.57
CA ALA A 183 -6.33 22.61 0.82
C ALA A 183 -6.28 21.08 0.92
N LEU A 184 -7.14 20.37 0.18
CA LEU A 184 -7.12 18.91 0.10
C LEU A 184 -5.81 18.39 -0.49
N THR A 185 -5.38 18.98 -1.61
CA THR A 185 -4.12 18.63 -2.29
C THR A 185 -2.92 18.81 -1.36
N LYS A 186 -2.86 19.96 -0.65
CA LYS A 186 -1.80 20.25 0.31
C LYS A 186 -1.82 19.27 1.49
N ALA A 187 -3.00 19.00 2.07
CA ALA A 187 -3.15 18.08 3.18
C ALA A 187 -2.76 16.65 2.78
N ALA A 188 -3.20 16.18 1.61
CA ALA A 188 -2.82 14.89 1.04
C ALA A 188 -1.30 14.81 0.86
N GLY A 189 -0.67 15.82 0.27
CA GLY A 189 0.78 15.87 0.05
C GLY A 189 1.59 15.79 1.36
N VAL A 190 1.20 16.56 2.38
CA VAL A 190 1.87 16.50 3.70
C VAL A 190 1.74 15.10 4.32
N MET A 191 0.55 14.51 4.26
CA MET A 191 0.29 13.18 4.79
C MET A 191 1.08 12.10 4.02
N GLY A 192 1.09 12.17 2.69
CA GLY A 192 1.81 11.25 1.82
C GLY A 192 3.31 11.25 2.10
N ILE A 193 3.94 12.42 2.13
CA ILE A 193 5.38 12.55 2.39
C ILE A 193 5.73 12.07 3.81
N THR A 194 4.88 12.37 4.81
CA THR A 194 5.08 11.90 6.19
C THR A 194 5.06 10.37 6.26
N MET A 195 4.13 9.73 5.55
CA MET A 195 4.05 8.28 5.46
C MET A 195 5.24 7.66 4.73
N VAL A 196 5.68 8.22 3.60
CA VAL A 196 6.90 7.76 2.91
C VAL A 196 8.11 7.80 3.85
N GLY A 197 8.24 8.86 4.66
CA GLY A 197 9.29 8.95 5.68
C GLY A 197 9.22 7.83 6.71
N ALA A 198 8.03 7.56 7.27
CA ALA A 198 7.82 6.47 8.23
C ALA A 198 8.11 5.08 7.62
N MET A 199 7.77 4.90 6.34
CA MET A 199 8.04 3.66 5.61
C MET A 199 9.53 3.44 5.38
N VAL A 200 10.28 4.49 5.04
CA VAL A 200 11.74 4.42 4.91
C VAL A 200 12.38 4.02 6.24
N ALA A 201 11.95 4.63 7.35
CA ALA A 201 12.49 4.34 8.68
C ALA A 201 12.23 2.89 9.14
N SER A 202 11.10 2.30 8.74
CA SER A 202 10.70 0.94 9.13
C SER A 202 11.18 -0.16 8.16
N SER A 203 11.31 0.16 6.87
CA SER A 203 11.56 -0.85 5.83
C SER A 203 13.03 -0.94 5.40
N VAL A 204 13.85 0.08 5.64
CA VAL A 204 15.28 0.09 5.26
C VAL A 204 16.15 -0.16 6.49
N ASN A 205 16.76 -1.34 6.56
CA ASN A 205 17.67 -1.71 7.63
C ASN A 205 19.08 -1.98 7.10
N VAL A 206 20.02 -1.09 7.45
CA VAL A 206 21.45 -1.25 7.16
C VAL A 206 22.14 -1.78 8.41
N LYS A 207 22.48 -3.07 8.41
CA LYS A 207 23.21 -3.71 9.50
C LYS A 207 24.70 -3.61 9.24
N LEU A 208 25.43 -2.79 10.00
CA LEU A 208 26.90 -2.85 10.01
C LEU A 208 27.35 -3.82 11.09
N ALA A 209 28.08 -4.87 10.70
CA ALA A 209 28.70 -5.83 11.62
C ALA A 209 30.11 -5.41 12.08
N TRP A 210 30.57 -4.23 11.64
CA TRP A 210 31.92 -3.76 11.94
C TRP A 210 32.11 -3.50 13.44
N THR A 211 33.05 -4.23 14.04
CA THR A 211 33.43 -4.12 15.46
C THR A 211 34.84 -3.58 15.60
N ILE A 212 35.01 -2.60 16.49
CA ILE A 212 36.32 -2.10 16.92
C ILE A 212 36.58 -2.68 18.30
N ASN A 213 37.59 -3.54 18.42
CA ASN A 213 38.02 -4.09 19.70
C ASN A 213 39.02 -3.14 20.36
N VAL A 214 38.68 -2.62 21.54
CA VAL A 214 39.58 -1.86 22.40
C VAL A 214 39.69 -2.61 23.73
N GLY A 215 40.78 -3.35 23.93
CA GLY A 215 40.98 -4.18 25.11
C GLY A 215 40.03 -5.40 25.15
N GLN A 216 39.24 -5.55 26.22
CA GLN A 216 38.22 -6.61 26.37
C GLN A 216 36.81 -6.21 25.92
N THR A 217 36.61 -4.96 25.48
CA THR A 217 35.32 -4.43 25.04
C THR A 217 35.26 -4.31 23.52
N SER A 218 34.32 -5.04 22.92
CA SER A 218 33.96 -4.92 21.51
C SER A 218 32.92 -3.81 21.35
N VAL A 219 33.26 -2.73 20.64
CA VAL A 219 32.32 -1.66 20.31
C VAL A 219 31.85 -1.86 18.87
N VAL A 220 30.55 -2.07 18.68
CA VAL A 220 29.95 -2.13 17.34
C VAL A 220 29.84 -0.70 16.81
N VAL A 221 30.43 -0.44 15.64
CA VAL A 221 30.43 0.92 15.04
C VAL A 221 29.01 1.42 14.76
N LEU A 222 28.09 0.48 14.49
CA LEU A 222 26.67 0.76 14.30
C LEU A 222 26.03 1.42 15.53
N ASP A 223 26.45 1.06 16.75
CA ASP A 223 25.86 1.58 17.98
C ASP A 223 26.26 3.05 18.21
N ILE A 224 27.43 3.47 17.73
CA ILE A 224 27.87 4.87 17.77
C ILE A 224 26.97 5.71 16.87
N PHE A 225 26.70 5.25 15.64
CA PHE A 225 25.81 5.94 14.71
C PHE A 225 24.36 5.97 15.21
N ASN A 226 23.87 4.84 15.74
CA ASN A 226 22.53 4.76 16.31
C ASN A 226 22.37 5.60 17.59
N SER A 227 23.44 5.84 18.36
CA SER A 227 23.41 6.73 19.52
C SER A 227 23.21 8.21 19.14
N ILE A 228 23.67 8.61 17.95
CA ILE A 228 23.41 9.97 17.42
C ILE A 228 21.98 10.04 16.88
N MET A 229 21.62 9.10 16.01
CA MET A 229 20.27 8.97 15.46
C MET A 229 20.03 7.55 14.95
N PRO A 230 19.01 6.83 15.44
CA PRO A 230 18.67 5.51 14.94
C PRO A 230 18.42 5.52 13.43
N GLY A 231 19.13 4.68 12.68
CA GLY A 231 18.92 4.54 11.24
C GLY A 231 19.49 5.66 10.36
N ILE A 232 20.42 6.47 10.86
CA ILE A 232 21.09 7.53 10.08
C ILE A 232 21.70 7.01 8.76
N LEU A 233 22.24 5.79 8.77
CA LEU A 233 22.79 5.13 7.59
C LEU A 233 21.71 4.78 6.56
N SER A 234 20.56 4.29 7.02
CA SER A 234 19.40 4.03 6.15
C SER A 234 18.92 5.31 5.47
N ILE A 235 18.87 6.42 6.22
CA ILE A 235 18.48 7.74 5.69
C ILE A 235 19.48 8.23 4.64
N LEU A 236 20.78 8.17 4.95
CA LEU A 236 21.85 8.56 4.01
C LEU A 236 21.81 7.75 2.73
N LEU A 237 21.59 6.44 2.84
CA LEU A 237 21.44 5.55 1.69
C LEU A 237 20.25 5.96 0.83
N VAL A 238 19.08 6.21 1.43
CA VAL A 238 17.87 6.63 0.71
C VAL A 238 18.07 7.97 0.00
N PHE A 239 18.59 9.00 0.69
CA PHE A 239 18.88 10.28 0.05
C PHE A 239 19.94 10.16 -1.05
N GLY A 240 20.95 9.31 -0.85
CA GLY A 240 21.94 8.97 -1.86
C GLY A 240 21.31 8.37 -3.12
N MET A 241 20.41 7.39 -2.94
CA MET A 241 19.68 6.76 -4.04
C MET A 241 18.75 7.74 -4.75
N VAL A 242 17.99 8.55 -4.02
CA VAL A 242 17.12 9.59 -4.62
C VAL A 242 17.94 10.56 -5.47
N ARG A 243 19.14 10.96 -5.00
CA ARG A 243 20.02 11.84 -5.76
C ARG A 243 20.55 11.18 -7.04
N LEU A 244 20.84 9.88 -7.01
CA LEU A 244 21.26 9.13 -8.20
C LEU A 244 20.12 8.94 -9.20
N ILE A 245 18.90 8.68 -8.74
CA ILE A 245 17.72 8.61 -9.61
C ILE A 245 17.47 9.97 -10.29
N LYS A 246 17.55 11.08 -9.53
CA LYS A 246 17.44 12.44 -10.08
C LYS A 246 18.53 12.78 -11.12
N LYS A 247 19.68 12.11 -11.06
CA LYS A 247 20.76 12.22 -12.08
C LYS A 247 20.50 11.36 -13.33
N GLY A 248 19.41 10.60 -13.38
CA GLY A 248 19.03 9.78 -14.54
C GLY A 248 19.54 8.33 -14.50
N TYR A 249 20.10 7.87 -13.37
CA TYR A 249 20.47 6.46 -13.24
C TYR A 249 19.22 5.58 -13.18
N LYS A 250 19.21 4.49 -13.96
CA LYS A 250 18.09 3.55 -14.00
C LYS A 250 17.97 2.84 -12.64
N PRO A 251 16.75 2.69 -12.08
CA PRO A 251 16.54 1.99 -10.81
C PRO A 251 17.13 0.57 -10.78
N ILE A 252 17.05 -0.16 -11.91
CA ILE A 252 17.62 -1.51 -12.03
C ILE A 252 19.15 -1.52 -11.78
N THR A 253 19.87 -0.52 -12.29
CA THR A 253 21.32 -0.39 -12.13
C THR A 253 21.69 -0.07 -10.68
N LEU A 254 20.87 0.72 -9.99
CA LEU A 254 21.06 1.03 -8.57
C LEU A 254 20.84 -0.20 -7.69
N VAL A 255 19.83 -1.02 -7.99
CA VAL A 255 19.59 -2.30 -7.29
C VAL A 255 20.78 -3.24 -7.43
N PHE A 256 21.28 -3.44 -8.66
CA PHE A 256 22.49 -4.24 -8.88
C PHE A 256 23.73 -3.64 -8.20
N GLY A 257 23.88 -2.32 -8.22
CA GLY A 257 24.97 -1.62 -7.55
C GLY A 257 24.98 -1.85 -6.05
N ILE A 258 23.82 -1.73 -5.37
CA ILE A 258 23.69 -2.03 -3.95
C ILE A 258 24.04 -3.48 -3.68
N LEU A 259 23.55 -4.42 -4.50
CA LEU A 259 23.84 -5.85 -4.33
C LEU A 259 25.35 -6.14 -4.39
N VAL A 260 26.06 -5.59 -5.38
CA VAL A 260 27.51 -5.77 -5.50
C VAL A 260 28.24 -5.12 -4.32
N ILE A 261 27.88 -3.90 -3.93
CA ILE A 261 28.48 -3.21 -2.78
C ILE A 261 28.27 -4.01 -1.50
N SER A 262 27.06 -4.52 -1.26
CA SER A 262 26.74 -5.33 -0.08
C SER A 262 27.57 -6.62 -0.04
N ILE A 263 27.77 -7.31 -1.17
CA ILE A 263 28.62 -8.52 -1.22
C ILE A 263 30.08 -8.19 -0.93
N VAL A 264 30.60 -7.11 -1.51
CA VAL A 264 31.99 -6.68 -1.28
C VAL A 264 32.21 -6.28 0.18
N LEU A 265 31.29 -5.51 0.76
CA LEU A 265 31.39 -5.08 2.16
C LEU A 265 31.21 -6.25 3.15
N ALA A 266 30.37 -7.24 2.81
CA ALA A 266 30.26 -8.48 3.59
C ALA A 266 31.56 -9.30 3.54
N PHE A 267 32.23 -9.36 2.38
CA PHE A 267 33.54 -10.03 2.26
C PHE A 267 34.62 -9.38 3.15
N PHE A 268 34.56 -8.06 3.33
CA PHE A 268 35.44 -7.32 4.23
C PHE A 268 34.96 -7.30 5.70
N GLY A 269 33.86 -7.99 6.04
CA GLY A 269 33.32 -8.06 7.41
C GLY A 269 32.72 -6.74 7.94
N ILE A 270 32.36 -5.82 7.04
CA ILE A 270 31.75 -4.52 7.37
C ILE A 270 30.22 -4.68 7.52
N PHE A 271 29.64 -5.63 6.77
CA PHE A 271 28.23 -6.04 6.78
C PHE A 271 28.07 -7.49 7.23
#